data_AF-A0A1Q7SJL5-F1
#
_entry.id   AF-A0A1Q7SJL5-F1
#
_cell.length_a   1.000
_cell.length_b   1.000
_cell.length_c   1.000
_cell.angle_alpha   90.00
_cell.angle_beta   90.00
_cell.angle_gamma   90.00
#
_symmetry.space_group_name_H-M   'P 1'
#
loop_
_entity.id
_entity.type
_entity.pdbx_description
1 polymer ?
#
loop_
_entity_poly.entity_id
_entity_poly.type
_entity_poly.pdbx_seq_one_letter_code
_entity_poly.pdbx_strand_id
1 'polypeptide(L)' 'MVDASVTAEIDTVYRALDGGIHHARCGQRMVLQARSAEELHVSCLTCAESVRLPLRVLPCIPVAM' A
#
# COMPACT_ATOMS: atom_id res chain seq x y z
N MET A 1 -11.26 13.96 -11.88
CA MET A 1 -10.02 13.45 -12.51
C MET A 1 -9.34 12.58 -11.48
N VAL A 2 -9.31 11.27 -11.67
CA VAL A 2 -8.53 10.39 -10.79
C VAL A 2 -7.06 10.69 -11.06
N ASP A 3 -6.32 11.06 -10.03
CA ASP A 3 -4.90 11.31 -10.15
C ASP A 3 -4.22 10.00 -10.55
N ALA A 4 -3.59 9.98 -11.72
CA ALA A 4 -2.92 8.79 -12.24
C ALA A 4 -1.83 8.29 -11.27
N SER A 5 -1.23 9.20 -10.49
CA SER A 5 -0.24 8.91 -9.46
C SER A 5 -0.85 8.07 -8.32
N VAL A 6 -2.04 8.45 -7.86
CA VAL A 6 -2.81 7.68 -6.86
C VAL A 6 -3.16 6.29 -7.38
N THR A 7 -3.51 6.18 -8.66
CA THR A 7 -3.85 4.89 -9.28
C THR A 7 -2.63 3.98 -9.32
N ALA A 8 -1.48 4.50 -9.74
CA ALA A 8 -0.22 3.76 -9.76
C ALA A 8 0.25 3.33 -8.37
N GLU A 9 0.07 4.15 -7.34
CA GLU A 9 0.38 3.79 -5.94
C GLU A 9 -0.52 2.66 -5.44
N ILE A 10 -1.82 2.70 -5.77
CA ILE A 10 -2.78 1.65 -5.39
C ILE A 10 -2.44 0.31 -6.06
N ASP A 11 -1.97 0.30 -7.31
CA ASP A 11 -1.63 -0.93 -8.04
C ASP A 11 -0.40 -1.67 -7.46
N THR A 12 0.42 -1.00 -6.63
CA THR A 12 1.58 -1.63 -5.98
C THR A 12 1.23 -2.42 -4.72
N VAL A 13 0.03 -2.25 -4.18
CA VAL A 13 -0.38 -2.83 -2.90
C VAL A 13 -1.79 -3.43 -2.94
N TYR A 14 -2.05 -4.39 -2.06
CA TYR A 14 -3.39 -4.88 -1.80
C TYR A 14 -3.60 -5.11 -0.31
N ARG A 15 -4.85 -5.19 0.12
CA ARG A 15 -5.23 -5.62 1.47
C ARG A 15 -5.51 -7.11 1.46
N ALA A 16 -4.85 -7.87 2.34
CA ALA A 16 -5.17 -9.27 2.53
C ALA A 16 -6.21 -9.44 3.66
N LEU A 17 -6.76 -10.64 3.77
CA LEU A 17 -7.74 -10.99 4.82
C LEU A 17 -7.16 -10.92 6.25
N ASP A 18 -5.83 -10.87 6.39
CA ASP A 18 -5.15 -10.62 7.66
C ASP A 18 -5.21 -9.15 8.13
N GLY A 19 -5.90 -8.28 7.36
CA GLY A 19 -6.06 -6.86 7.61
C GLY A 19 -4.83 -6.01 7.28
N GLY A 20 -3.74 -6.64 6.84
CA GLY A 20 -2.47 -5.99 6.47
C GLY A 20 -2.46 -5.44 5.05
N ILE A 21 -1.50 -4.54 4.79
CA ILE A 21 -1.14 -4.09 3.45
C ILE A 21 -0.02 -5.00 2.95
N HIS A 22 -0.18 -5.57 1.78
CA HIS A 22 0.74 -6.50 1.14
C HIS A 22 1.25 -5.91 -0.17
N HIS A 23 2.48 -6.24 -0.51
CA HIS A 23 3.09 -5.83 -1.76
C HIS A 23 2.56 -6.69 -2.90
N ALA A 24 2.02 -6.08 -3.95
CA ALA A 24 1.40 -6.80 -5.07
C ALA A 24 2.38 -7.73 -5.79
N ARG A 25 3.64 -7.31 -5.95
CA ARG A 25 4.66 -8.10 -6.64
C ARG A 25 5.23 -9.25 -5.80
N CYS A 26 5.55 -9.00 -4.52
CA CYS A 26 6.16 -10.02 -3.66
C CYS A 26 5.14 -10.89 -2.91
N GLY A 27 3.87 -10.46 -2.84
CA GLY A 27 2.83 -11.13 -2.05
C GLY A 27 3.12 -11.15 -0.55
N GLN A 28 4.04 -10.31 -0.07
CA GLN A 28 4.46 -10.26 1.33
C GLN A 28 3.84 -9.07 2.03
N ARG A 29 3.55 -9.24 3.33
CA ARG A 29 3.09 -8.16 4.19
C ARG A 29 4.14 -7.06 4.28
N MET A 30 3.72 -5.83 4.03
CA MET A 30 4.59 -4.67 4.13
C MET A 30 4.67 -4.19 5.59
N VAL A 31 5.82 -3.61 5.93
CA VAL A 31 6.11 -3.10 7.27
C VAL A 31 5.93 -1.58 7.28
N LEU A 32 5.21 -1.07 8.28
CA LEU A 32 5.05 0.36 8.51
C LEU A 32 6.39 0.98 8.92
N GLN A 33 6.89 1.91 8.10
CA GLN A 33 8.10 2.67 8.35
C GLN A 33 7.82 4.00 9.05
N ALA A 34 6.76 4.70 8.59
CA ALA A 34 6.32 5.95 9.19
C ALA A 34 4.83 6.16 8.95
N ARG A 35 4.20 6.95 9.82
CA ARG A 35 2.82 7.40 9.70
C ARG A 35 2.74 8.89 10.00
N SER A 36 2.10 9.63 9.11
CA SER A 36 1.71 11.02 9.34
C SER A 36 0.19 11.13 9.48
N ALA A 37 -0.30 12.37 9.63
CA ALA A 37 -1.74 12.65 9.62
C ALA A 37 -2.39 12.41 8.25
N GLU A 38 -1.62 12.33 7.17
CA GLU A 38 -2.12 12.29 5.80
C GLU A 38 -1.63 11.06 5.02
N GLU A 39 -0.53 10.42 5.43
CA GLU A 39 0.11 9.35 4.68
C GLU A 39 0.62 8.20 5.57
N LEU A 40 0.67 7.00 4.99
CA LEU A 40 1.43 5.86 5.49
C LEU A 40 2.63 5.61 4.60
N HIS A 41 3.78 5.36 5.18
CA HIS A 41 4.95 4.89 4.47
C HIS A 41 5.20 3.44 4.87
N VAL A 42 5.09 2.53 3.91
CA VAL A 42 5.28 1.09 4.10
C VAL A 42 6.38 0.57 3.20
N SER A 43 7.09 -0.48 3.59
CA SER A 43 8.11 -1.12 2.76
C SER A 43 8.01 -2.64 2.74
N CYS A 44 8.37 -3.23 1.61
CA CYS A 44 8.52 -4.67 1.47
C CYS A 44 9.92 -5.09 1.89
N LEU A 45 10.03 -5.99 2.89
CA LEU A 45 11.34 -6.49 3.33
C LEU A 45 12.00 -7.44 2.33
N THR A 46 11.25 -7.97 1.37
CA THR A 46 11.77 -8.90 0.35
C THR A 46 12.50 -8.18 -0.77
N CYS A 47 11.97 -7.06 -1.26
CA CYS A 47 12.53 -6.35 -2.42
C CYS A 47 12.99 -4.91 -2.10
N ALA A 48 12.85 -4.46 -0.86
CA ALA A 48 13.16 -3.11 -0.39
C ALA A 48 12.36 -1.97 -1.06
N GLU A 49 11.34 -2.28 -1.86
CA GLU A 49 10.42 -1.28 -2.40
C GLU A 49 9.61 -0.62 -1.28
N SER A 50 9.46 0.69 -1.35
CA SER A 50 8.66 1.46 -0.42
C SER A 50 7.55 2.23 -1.13
N VAL A 51 6.39 2.29 -0.48
CA VAL A 51 5.18 2.92 -1.00
C VAL A 51 4.70 3.93 0.04
N ARG A 52 4.42 5.15 -0.41
CA ARG A 52 3.68 6.14 0.36
C ARG A 52 2.23 6.08 -0.08
N LEU A 53 1.32 5.96 0.89
CA LEU A 53 -0.11 5.79 0.68
C LEU A 53 -0.84 6.91 1.39
N PRO A 54 -1.49 7.83 0.68
CA PRO A 54 -2.38 8.80 1.30
C PRO A 54 -3.51 8.09 2.06
N LEU A 55 -3.82 8.52 3.29
CA LEU A 55 -4.86 7.88 4.11
C LEU A 55 -6.23 7.88 3.42
N ARG A 56 -6.50 8.89 2.59
CA ARG A 56 -7.73 9.00 1.78
C ARG A 56 -7.93 7.85 0.79
N VAL A 57 -6.85 7.17 0.38
CA VAL A 57 -6.91 6.10 -0.63
C VAL A 57 -7.00 4.69 -0.04
N LEU A 58 -6.85 4.55 1.29
CA LEU A 58 -6.93 3.26 1.96
C LEU A 58 -8.21 2.47 1.70
N PRO A 59 -9.40 3.10 1.58
CA PRO A 59 -10.63 2.38 1.22
C PRO A 59 -10.65 1.89 -0.23
N CYS A 60 -9.81 2.46 -1.10
CA CYS A 60 -9.73 2.11 -2.53
C CYS A 60 -8.68 1.03 -2.82
N ILE A 61 -7.87 0.64 -1.83
CA ILE A 61 -6.89 -0.44 -2.00
C ILE A 61 -7.63 -1.76 -2.26
N PRO A 62 -7.32 -2.48 -3.35
CA PRO A 62 -7.94 -3.77 -3.65
C PRO A 62 -7.80 -4.75 -2.50
N VAL A 63 -8.84 -5.54 -2.24
CA VAL A 63 -8.78 -6.65 -1.29
C VAL A 63 -8.57 -7.93 -2.07
N ALA A 64 -7.49 -8.66 -1.79
CA ALA A 64 -7.30 -10.01 -2.32
C ALA A 64 -8.02 -11.00 -1.40
N MET A 65 -8.87 -11.85 -2.00
CA MET A 65 -9.53 -12.97 -1.34
C MET A 65 -8.69 -14.24 -1.45
#